data_AF-A0A2N1RBH9-F1
#
_entry.id   AF-A0A2N1RBH9-F1
#
_cell.length_a   1.000
_cell.length_b   1.000
_cell.length_c   1.000
_cell.angle_alpha   90.00
_cell.angle_beta   90.00
_cell.angle_gamma   90.00
#
_symmetry.space_group_name_H-M   'P 1'
#
loop_
_entity.id
_entity.type
_entity.pdbx_description
1 polymer ?
#
loop_
_entity_poly.entity_id
_entity_poly.type
_entity_poly.pdbx_seq_one_letter_code
_entity_poly.pdbx_strand_id
1 'polypeptide(L)' 'MTKRFNTGYKIAVIILSILVAMLIGAVILIAIGADVLKTYMVILTEPLKNKIGITEVLLRMIPLTIVALGITVAYRS' A
#
# COMPACT_ATOMS: atom_id res chain seq x y z
N MET A 1 -32.23 0.76 10.13
CA MET A 1 -31.76 1.92 10.91
C MET A 1 -30.40 1.61 11.56
N THR A 2 -29.32 1.44 10.77
CA THR A 2 -27.97 1.14 11.33
C THR A 2 -26.79 1.36 10.37
N LYS A 3 -26.97 2.08 9.24
CA LYS A 3 -25.91 2.22 8.22
C LYS A 3 -24.68 3.03 8.69
N ARG A 4 -24.82 3.91 9.71
CA ARG A 4 -23.76 4.83 10.15
C ARG A 4 -22.70 4.18 11.06
N PHE A 5 -23.07 3.18 11.87
CA PHE A 5 -22.11 2.44 12.72
C PHE A 5 -21.15 1.56 11.89
N ASN A 6 -21.64 1.04 10.76
CA ASN A 6 -20.86 0.19 9.87
C ASN A 6 -19.72 0.92 9.14
N THR A 7 -19.85 2.22 8.84
CA THR A 7 -18.76 2.95 8.16
C THR A 7 -17.57 3.16 9.08
N GLY A 8 -17.81 3.54 10.34
CA GLY A 8 -16.75 3.71 11.34
C GLY A 8 -16.00 2.41 11.60
N TYR A 9 -16.74 1.31 11.76
CA TYR A 9 -16.14 -0.02 11.91
C TYR A 9 -15.31 -0.43 10.69
N LYS A 10 -15.80 -0.22 9.46
CA LYS A 10 -15.06 -0.54 8.23
C LYS A 10 -13.76 0.25 8.13
N ILE A 11 -13.78 1.54 8.43
CA ILE A 11 -12.58 2.39 8.41
C ILE A 11 -11.58 1.90 9.46
N ALA A 12 -12.04 1.56 10.66
CA ALA A 12 -11.18 1.01 11.71
C ALA A 12 -10.51 -0.31 11.26
N VAL A 13 -11.27 -1.21 10.61
CA VAL A 13 -10.72 -2.46 10.06
C VAL A 13 -9.69 -2.20 8.97
N ILE A 14 -9.92 -1.23 8.07
CA ILE A 14 -8.96 -0.85 7.01
C ILE A 14 -7.67 -0.31 7.64
N ILE A 15 -7.78 0.61 8.59
CA ILE A 15 -6.61 1.19 9.28
C ILE A 15 -5.84 0.10 10.03
N LEU A 16 -6.54 -0.79 10.74
CA LEU A 16 -5.89 -1.90 11.45
C LEU A 16 -5.16 -2.83 10.49
N SER A 17 -5.76 -3.14 9.34
CA SER A 17 -5.13 -3.96 8.29
C SER A 17 -3.84 -3.32 7.77
N ILE A 18 -3.85 -2.00 7.54
CA ILE A 18 -2.66 -1.25 7.11
C ILE A 18 -1.57 -1.33 8.18
N LEU A 19 -1.91 -1.11 9.44
CA LEU A 19 -0.96 -1.18 10.55
C LEU A 19 -0.34 -2.57 10.68
N VAL A 20 -1.13 -3.64 10.57
CA VAL A 20 -0.64 -5.01 10.62
C VAL A 20 0.29 -5.32 9.45
N ALA A 21 -0.05 -4.87 8.23
CA ALA A 21 0.82 -5.02 7.06
C ALA A 21 2.17 -4.31 7.25
N MET A 22 2.16 -3.10 7.81
CA MET A 22 3.38 -2.37 8.16
C MET A 22 4.18 -3.10 9.26
N LEU A 23 3.53 -3.65 10.28
CA LEU A 23 4.24 -4.42 11.31
C LEU A 23 4.91 -5.68 10.75
N ILE A 24 4.26 -6.40 9.84
CA ILE A 24 4.85 -7.58 9.18
C ILE A 24 6.08 -7.16 8.36
N GLY A 25 5.96 -6.08 7.59
CA GLY A 25 7.11 -5.51 6.87
C GLY A 25 8.26 -5.15 7.81
N ALA A 26 7.95 -4.56 8.97
CA ALA A 26 8.96 -4.17 9.96
C ALA A 26 9.70 -5.39 10.54
N VAL A 27 8.99 -6.50 10.79
CA VAL A 27 9.62 -7.76 11.23
C VAL A 27 10.61 -8.27 10.18
N ILE A 28 10.27 -8.21 8.89
CA ILE A 28 11.19 -8.59 7.81
C ILE A 28 12.41 -7.68 7.78
N LEU A 29 12.21 -6.36 7.93
CA LEU A 29 13.29 -5.37 7.96
C LEU A 29 14.24 -5.58 9.15
N ILE A 30 13.70 -5.93 10.32
CA ILE A 30 14.52 -6.28 11.49
C ILE A 30 15.31 -7.56 11.23
N ALA A 31 14.71 -8.56 10.60
CA ALA A 31 15.36 -9.84 10.30
C ALA A 31 16.57 -9.68 9.36
N ILE A 32 16.53 -8.71 8.44
CA ILE A 32 17.68 -8.36 7.57
C ILE A 32 18.67 -7.39 8.22
N GLY A 33 18.44 -6.97 9.48
CA GLY A 33 19.29 -6.02 10.20
C GLY A 33 19.15 -4.57 9.74
N ALA A 34 18.07 -4.21 9.04
CA ALA A 34 17.83 -2.86 8.57
C ALA A 34 17.11 -2.01 9.63
N ASP A 35 17.37 -0.70 9.62
CA ASP A 35 16.67 0.28 10.45
C ASP A 35 15.27 0.53 9.87
N VAL A 36 14.23 -0.06 10.48
CA VAL A 36 12.84 -0.03 10.02
C VAL A 36 12.36 1.38 9.67
N LEU A 37 12.58 2.35 10.56
CA LEU A 37 12.06 3.70 10.39
C LEU A 37 12.75 4.41 9.23
N LYS A 38 14.08 4.30 9.15
CA LYS A 38 14.83 4.88 8.02
C LYS A 38 14.47 4.21 6.71
N THR A 39 14.35 2.89 6.68
CA THR A 39 14.00 2.15 5.47
C THR A 39 12.60 2.52 4.97
N TYR A 40 11.61 2.69 5.85
CA TYR A 40 10.29 3.19 5.44
C TYR A 40 10.31 4.62 4.92
N MET A 41 11.07 5.52 5.56
CA MET A 41 11.25 6.87 5.01
C MET A 41 11.93 6.84 3.64
N VAL A 42 12.93 6.00 3.46
CA VAL A 42 13.65 5.82 2.19
C VAL A 42 12.71 5.30 1.09
N ILE A 43 11.97 4.21 1.35
CA ILE A 43 11.02 3.61 0.39
C ILE A 43 9.99 4.64 -0.09
N LEU A 44 9.50 5.51 0.80
CA LEU A 44 8.51 6.53 0.45
C LEU A 44 9.11 7.77 -0.24
N THR A 45 10.33 8.17 0.13
CA THR A 45 10.89 9.46 -0.31
C THR A 45 11.86 9.34 -1.47
N GLU A 46 12.66 8.29 -1.55
CA GLU A 46 13.67 8.15 -2.61
C GLU A 46 13.08 8.09 -4.02
N PRO A 47 12.01 7.34 -4.29
CA PRO A 47 11.46 7.27 -5.64
C PRO A 47 10.90 8.61 -6.13
N LEU A 48 10.48 9.48 -5.21
CA LEU A 48 9.87 10.78 -5.53
C LEU A 48 10.90 11.88 -5.82
N LYS A 49 12.18 11.66 -5.50
CA LYS A 49 13.22 12.69 -5.67
C LYS A 49 13.66 12.87 -7.13
N ASN A 50 13.48 11.86 -7.98
CA ASN A 50 14.03 11.86 -9.34
C ASN A 50 12.99 11.38 -10.37
N LYS A 51 13.09 11.90 -11.61
CA LYS A 51 12.22 11.46 -12.73
C LYS A 51 12.31 9.96 -13.00
N ILE A 52 13.51 9.37 -12.87
CA ILE A 52 13.72 7.93 -13.06
C ILE A 52 13.00 7.13 -11.97
N GLY A 53 13.08 7.56 -10.70
CA GLY A 53 12.42 6.87 -9.59
C GLY A 53 10.89 6.88 -9.73
N ILE A 54 10.31 7.99 -10.18
CA ILE A 54 8.88 8.07 -10.47
C ILE A 54 8.50 7.09 -11.59
N THR A 55 9.27 7.05 -12.68
CA THR A 55 9.04 6.10 -13.77
C THR A 55 9.14 4.66 -13.29
N GLU A 56 10.10 4.33 -12.44
CA GLU A 56 10.25 2.99 -11.88
C GLU A 56 9.04 2.58 -11.02
N VAL A 57 8.52 3.49 -10.20
CA VAL A 57 7.27 3.26 -9.44
C VAL A 57 6.12 2.99 -10.40
N LEU A 58 5.95 3.79 -11.44
CA LEU A 58 4.90 3.60 -12.44
C LEU A 58 5.03 2.26 -13.17
N LEU A 59 6.24 1.85 -13.55
CA LEU A 59 6.50 0.56 -14.18
C LEU A 59 6.12 -0.60 -13.27
N ARG A 60 6.46 -0.52 -11.97
CA ARG A 60 6.09 -1.53 -10.96
C ARG A 60 4.59 -1.57 -10.70
N MET A 61 3.87 -0.48 -10.96
CA MET A 61 2.40 -0.42 -10.82
C MET A 61 1.64 -1.05 -12.00
N ILE A 62 2.28 -1.31 -13.15
CA ILE A 62 1.61 -1.83 -14.37
C ILE A 62 0.79 -3.11 -14.12
N PRO A 63 1.31 -4.15 -13.43
CA PRO A 63 0.52 -5.35 -13.19
C PRO A 63 -0.76 -5.05 -12.39
N LEU A 64 -0.65 -4.14 -11.42
CA LEU A 64 -1.75 -3.74 -10.54
C LEU A 64 -2.80 -2.92 -11.29
N THR A 65 -2.39 -2.07 -12.23
CA THR A 65 -3.33 -1.33 -13.10
C THR A 65 -4.06 -2.25 -14.06
N ILE A 66 -3.40 -3.27 -14.62
CA ILE A 66 -4.04 -4.29 -15.47
C ILE A 66 -5.11 -5.05 -14.67
N VAL A 67 -4.80 -5.47 -13.43
CA VAL A 67 -5.77 -6.13 -12.55
C VAL A 67 -6.96 -5.22 -12.25
N ALA A 68 -6.71 -3.95 -11.92
CA ALA A 68 -7.78 -2.99 -11.66
C ALA A 68 -8.68 -2.76 -12.89
N LEU A 69 -8.08 -2.67 -14.09
CA LEU A 69 -8.82 -2.57 -15.35
C LEU A 69 -9.68 -3.81 -15.62
N GLY A 70 -9.12 -5.00 -15.41
CA GLY A 70 -9.86 -6.26 -15.56
C GLY A 70 -11.08 -6.36 -14.64
N ILE A 71 -10.91 -5.99 -13.37
CA ILE A 71 -12.01 -5.91 -12.39
C ILE A 71 -13.06 -4.90 -12.86
N THR A 72 -12.64 -3.72 -13.30
CA THR A 72 -13.56 -2.66 -13.77
C THR A 72 -14.42 -3.14 -14.94
N VAL A 73 -13.85 -3.90 -15.88
CA VAL A 73 -14.60 -4.49 -17.01
C VAL A 73 -15.55 -5.58 -16.53
N ALA A 74 -15.12 -6.43 -15.59
CA ALA A 74 -15.94 -7.52 -15.06
C ALA A 74 -17.19 -7.03 -14.30
N TYR A 75 -17.07 -5.91 -13.57
CA TYR A 75 -18.18 -5.26 -12.85
C TYR A 75 -18.90 -4.17 -13.68
N ARG A 76 -18.71 -4.15 -15.01
CA ARG A 76 -19.41 -3.22 -15.92
C ARG A 76 -20.90 -3.61 -16.14
N SER A 77 -21.35 -4.72 -15.57
CA SER A 77 -22.75 -5.19 -15.60
C SER A 77 -23.38 -5.08 -14.23
#